data_AF-A0A410PV02-F1
#
_entry.id   AF-A0A410PV02-F1
#
_cell.length_a   1.000
_cell.length_b   1.000
_cell.length_c   1.000
_cell.angle_alpha   90.00
_cell.angle_beta   90.00
_cell.angle_gamma   90.00
#
_symmetry.space_group_name_H-M   'P 1'
#
loop_
_entity.id
_entity.type
_entity.pdbx_description
1 polymer ?
#
loop_
_entity_poly.entity_id
_entity_poly.type
_entity_poly.pdbx_seq_one_letter_code
_entity_poly.pdbx_strand_id
1 'polypeptide(L)'
;MNEKHERIPIFFAIDDGYAPFLSVALASIIQNASREYMYKITVLHQNLSKTNQERLAALGAEHVEIQFVPMENRLEGITDRIGNRLRADFFTLTIFFRLFIPVMFPEYDKAIYLDSDVVVPGDISELYRTELGDHLLAAAADHSVAGVPPFVDYIENGVGVKKDQYINSGVLLMNLKKMRESRLEHRVLELMDTYHFDCIAPDQDYLNVLCNDRIVYLPPFWDAMPAEAAEPIENPKLIHYNLFAKPWCYDHVQYESYFWKYARHSGYMKEIMNCKELYGEKERQSDRECLELMLERAKAIAAAELNFKSVFNSGREKRL
;
A
#
# COMPACT_ATOMS: atom_id res chain seq x y z
N MET A 1 34.73 1.21 15.26
CA MET A 1 34.72 1.02 13.79
C MET A 1 33.28 1.09 13.37
N ASN A 2 32.84 2.18 12.73
CA ASN A 2 31.47 2.29 12.22
C ASN A 2 31.37 1.47 10.94
N GLU A 3 30.98 0.20 11.07
CA GLU A 3 30.48 -0.53 9.90
C GLU A 3 29.28 0.25 9.36
N LYS A 4 29.38 0.75 8.12
CA LYS A 4 28.25 1.37 7.42
C LYS A 4 27.25 0.25 7.15
N HIS A 5 26.37 0.00 8.10
CA HIS A 5 25.20 -0.85 7.91
C HIS A 5 24.41 -0.26 6.73
N GLU A 6 24.04 -1.11 5.77
CA GLU A 6 23.20 -0.71 4.65
C GLU A 6 21.88 -0.15 5.20
N ARG A 7 21.45 1.00 4.65
CA ARG A 7 20.24 1.69 5.11
C ARG A 7 19.06 1.28 4.25
N ILE A 8 18.03 0.69 4.86
CA ILE A 8 16.81 0.25 4.21
C ILE A 8 15.71 1.32 4.43
N PRO A 9 15.32 2.09 3.40
CA PRO A 9 14.22 3.04 3.51
C PRO A 9 12.87 2.33 3.41
N ILE A 10 12.00 2.60 4.38
CA ILE A 10 10.63 2.08 4.46
C ILE A 10 9.67 3.27 4.57
N PHE A 11 8.59 3.25 3.80
CA PHE A 11 7.60 4.31 3.77
C PHE A 11 6.23 3.80 4.20
N PHE A 12 5.53 4.64 4.95
CA PHE A 12 4.11 4.50 5.28
C PHE A 12 3.40 5.80 4.94
N ALA A 13 2.10 5.72 4.66
CA ALA A 13 1.23 6.89 4.53
C ALA A 13 0.00 6.73 5.44
N ILE A 14 -0.23 7.68 6.35
CA ILE A 14 -1.38 7.62 7.29
C ILE A 14 -2.00 9.00 7.55
N ASP A 15 -3.25 8.98 8.02
CA ASP A 15 -3.82 10.06 8.83
C ASP A 15 -3.71 9.73 10.33
N ASP A 16 -4.20 10.62 11.19
CA ASP A 16 -4.13 10.43 12.66
C ASP A 16 -4.91 9.21 13.16
N GLY A 17 -6.01 8.84 12.49
CA GLY A 17 -6.87 7.72 12.88
C GLY A 17 -6.21 6.36 12.68
N TYR A 18 -5.22 6.28 11.77
CA TYR A 18 -4.45 5.06 11.51
C TYR A 18 -3.20 4.90 12.38
N ALA A 19 -2.87 5.86 13.26
CA ALA A 19 -1.74 5.75 14.18
C ALA A 19 -1.76 4.48 15.06
N PRO A 20 -2.91 4.03 15.62
CA PRO A 20 -2.97 2.78 16.37
C PRO A 20 -2.58 1.56 15.55
N PHE A 21 -2.94 1.49 14.26
CA PHE A 21 -2.66 0.33 13.41
C PHE A 21 -1.22 0.36 12.89
N LEU A 22 -0.73 1.54 12.49
CA LEU A 22 0.68 1.74 12.18
C LEU A 22 1.58 1.31 13.34
N SER A 23 1.19 1.59 14.59
CA SER A 23 1.96 1.17 15.76
C SER A 23 2.16 -0.35 15.83
N VAL A 24 1.20 -1.15 15.35
CA VAL A 24 1.30 -2.61 15.28
C VAL A 24 2.27 -3.02 14.17
N ALA A 25 2.17 -2.40 12.99
CA ALA A 25 3.10 -2.62 11.88
C ALA A 25 4.55 -2.31 12.32
N LEU A 26 4.79 -1.15 12.93
CA LEU A 26 6.09 -0.75 13.46
C LEU A 26 6.60 -1.74 14.51
N ALA A 27 5.78 -2.09 15.50
CA ALA A 27 6.15 -3.03 16.55
C ALA A 27 6.54 -4.41 15.98
N SER A 28 5.87 -4.86 14.93
CA SER A 28 6.22 -6.11 14.23
C SER A 28 7.54 -6.00 13.47
N ILE A 29 7.78 -4.92 12.72
CA ILE A 29 9.06 -4.69 12.03
C ILE A 29 10.21 -4.66 13.05
N ILE A 30 10.12 -3.83 14.08
CA ILE A 30 11.18 -3.63 15.07
C ILE A 30 11.55 -4.93 15.79
N GLN A 31 10.58 -5.84 16.01
CA GLN A 31 10.82 -7.10 16.71
C GLN A 31 11.47 -8.17 15.84
N ASN A 32 11.25 -8.16 14.52
CA ASN A 32 11.68 -9.25 13.63
C ASN A 32 12.76 -8.83 12.61
N ALA A 33 13.04 -7.54 12.47
CA ALA A 33 14.06 -7.01 11.57
C ALA A 33 15.48 -7.45 11.97
N SER A 34 16.30 -7.79 10.98
CA SER A 34 17.72 -8.12 11.19
C SER A 34 18.51 -6.91 11.70
N ARG A 35 19.37 -7.13 12.69
CA ARG A 35 20.29 -6.09 13.22
C ARG A 35 21.47 -5.78 12.31
N GLU A 36 21.63 -6.49 11.19
CA GLU A 36 22.68 -6.23 10.19
C GLU A 36 22.43 -4.97 9.35
N TYR A 37 21.20 -4.42 9.41
CA TYR A 37 20.78 -3.26 8.63
C TYR A 37 20.32 -2.13 9.55
N MET A 38 20.36 -0.90 9.01
CA MET A 38 19.70 0.25 9.62
C MET A 38 18.42 0.54 8.85
N TYR A 39 17.28 0.57 9.53
CA TYR A 39 15.99 0.86 8.90
C TYR A 39 15.63 2.32 9.10
N LYS A 40 15.29 3.00 8.01
CA LYS A 40 14.81 4.37 8.04
C LYS A 40 13.35 4.40 7.63
N ILE A 41 12.48 4.43 8.64
CA ILE A 41 11.04 4.47 8.47
C ILE A 41 10.59 5.93 8.34
N THR A 42 9.97 6.26 7.21
CA THR A 42 9.40 7.58 6.93
C THR A 42 7.89 7.47 6.88
N VAL A 43 7.23 8.09 7.85
CA VAL A 43 5.77 8.18 7.91
C VAL A 43 5.35 9.47 7.23
N LEU A 44 4.87 9.34 6.00
CA LEU A 44 4.16 10.42 5.32
C LEU A 44 2.81 10.58 6.01
N HIS A 45 2.42 11.82 6.33
CA HIS A 45 1.15 12.02 7.01
C HIS A 45 0.37 13.27 6.62
N GLN A 46 -0.96 13.15 6.75
CA GLN A 46 -1.91 14.25 6.71
C GLN A 46 -2.47 14.43 8.12
N ASN A 47 -2.18 15.58 8.76
CA ASN A 47 -2.73 15.94 10.07
C ASN A 47 -2.46 14.97 11.24
N LEU A 48 -1.42 14.14 11.19
CA LEU A 48 -0.99 13.32 12.34
C LEU A 48 -0.62 14.21 13.53
N SER A 49 -1.32 14.01 14.64
CA SER A 49 -1.15 14.79 15.86
C SER A 49 0.26 14.65 16.43
N LYS A 50 0.74 15.72 17.07
CA LYS A 50 2.06 15.70 17.72
C LYS A 50 2.17 14.57 18.77
N THR A 51 1.09 14.32 19.51
CA THR A 51 1.01 13.21 20.47
C THR A 51 1.24 11.86 19.80
N ASN A 52 0.60 11.60 18.66
CA ASN A 52 0.82 10.35 17.93
C ASN A 52 2.21 10.28 17.30
N GLN A 53 2.76 11.39 16.78
CA GLN A 53 4.15 11.43 16.32
C GLN A 53 5.12 11.05 17.45
N GLU A 54 4.98 11.63 18.65
CA GLU A 54 5.83 11.35 19.81
C GLU A 54 5.71 9.88 20.26
N ARG A 55 4.49 9.34 20.31
CA ARG A 55 4.25 7.93 20.69
C ARG A 55 4.81 6.94 19.68
N LEU A 56 4.61 7.19 18.38
CA LEU A 56 5.14 6.35 17.31
C LEU A 56 6.67 6.46 17.25
N ALA A 57 7.25 7.64 17.43
CA ALA A 57 8.71 7.84 17.52
C ALA A 57 9.33 7.03 18.66
N ALA A 58 8.63 6.94 19.80
CA ALA A 58 9.09 6.21 20.98
C ALA A 58 9.18 4.69 20.77
N LEU A 59 8.60 4.13 19.70
CA LEU A 59 8.79 2.74 19.31
C LEU A 59 10.17 2.48 18.67
N GLY A 60 10.86 3.53 18.21
CA GLY A 60 12.17 3.42 17.57
C GLY A 60 13.19 2.64 18.39
N ALA A 61 14.15 2.04 17.69
CA ALA A 61 15.21 1.23 18.28
C ALA A 61 16.57 1.67 17.75
N GLU A 62 17.66 1.16 18.32
CA GLU A 62 19.04 1.51 17.91
C GLU A 62 19.27 1.37 16.39
N HIS A 63 18.67 0.35 15.77
CA HIS A 63 18.78 0.05 14.34
C HIS A 63 17.54 0.47 13.52
N VAL A 64 16.59 1.18 14.13
CA VAL A 64 15.33 1.61 13.47
C VAL A 64 15.05 3.08 13.80
N GLU A 65 15.27 3.95 12.81
CA GLU A 65 14.94 5.38 12.86
C GLU A 65 13.52 5.60 12.32
N ILE A 66 12.69 6.33 13.06
CA ILE A 66 11.32 6.70 12.64
C ILE A 66 11.26 8.23 12.52
N GLN A 67 10.87 8.72 11.34
CA GLN A 67 10.67 10.14 11.07
C GLN A 67 9.29 10.39 10.46
N PHE A 68 8.78 11.60 10.67
CA PHE A 68 7.47 12.03 10.20
C PHE A 68 7.64 13.17 9.21
N VAL A 69 6.98 13.05 8.06
CA VAL A 69 7.03 14.06 7.01
C VAL A 69 5.60 14.47 6.67
N PRO A 70 5.20 15.72 6.97
CA PRO A 70 3.94 16.26 6.51
C PRO A 70 3.88 16.22 4.98
N MET A 71 2.80 15.68 4.44
CA MET A 71 2.65 15.49 2.99
C MET A 71 2.71 16.83 2.23
N GLU A 72 2.17 17.91 2.80
CA GLU A 72 2.18 19.26 2.23
C GLU A 72 3.61 19.75 1.92
N ASN A 73 4.57 19.50 2.80
CA ASN A 73 5.95 19.99 2.69
C ASN A 73 6.70 19.46 1.46
N ARG A 74 6.23 18.38 0.86
CA ARG A 74 6.89 17.73 -0.29
C ARG A 74 6.09 17.85 -1.59
N LEU A 75 4.83 18.27 -1.49
CA LEU A 75 3.97 18.53 -2.64
C LEU A 75 4.24 19.90 -3.26
N GLU A 76 4.65 20.91 -2.48
CA GLU A 76 4.95 22.26 -3.03
C GLU A 76 5.97 22.24 -4.18
N GLY A 77 7.01 21.40 -4.07
CA GLY A 77 8.00 21.22 -5.15
C GLY A 77 7.52 20.42 -6.37
N ILE A 78 6.42 19.66 -6.21
CA ILE A 78 5.76 18.89 -7.27
C ILE A 78 4.72 19.77 -7.97
N THR A 79 3.99 20.61 -7.23
CA THR A 79 2.93 21.48 -7.74
C THR A 79 3.44 22.56 -8.69
N ASP A 80 4.62 23.11 -8.45
CA ASP A 80 5.22 24.14 -9.31
C ASP A 80 5.63 23.59 -10.70
N ARG A 81 5.82 22.28 -10.84
CA ARG A 81 6.13 21.62 -12.12
C ARG A 81 4.89 21.22 -12.92
N ILE A 82 3.71 21.22 -12.28
CA ILE A 82 2.50 20.54 -12.78
C ILE A 82 1.30 21.50 -12.88
N GLY A 83 1.41 22.73 -12.36
CA GLY A 83 0.40 23.79 -12.51
C GLY A 83 -0.86 23.55 -11.66
N ASN A 84 -1.84 24.45 -11.81
CA ASN A 84 -3.09 24.57 -11.02
C ASN A 84 -3.97 23.30 -10.87
N ARG A 85 -3.59 22.16 -11.47
CA ARG A 85 -4.30 20.86 -11.45
C ARG A 85 -4.28 20.16 -10.08
N LEU A 86 -3.23 20.37 -9.29
CA LEU A 86 -3.07 19.70 -7.99
C LEU A 86 -3.80 20.38 -6.82
N ARG A 87 -4.36 21.59 -7.03
CA ARG A 87 -5.04 22.35 -5.97
C ARG A 87 -6.50 21.95 -5.75
N ALA A 88 -7.14 21.29 -6.73
CA ALA A 88 -8.57 21.03 -6.69
C ALA A 88 -8.96 19.82 -5.83
N ASP A 89 -8.12 18.79 -5.72
CA ASP A 89 -8.50 17.53 -5.05
C ASP A 89 -7.44 17.01 -4.07
N PHE A 90 -7.25 17.71 -2.95
CA PHE A 90 -6.39 17.25 -1.85
C PHE A 90 -6.80 15.87 -1.28
N PHE A 91 -8.06 15.46 -1.43
CA PHE A 91 -8.55 14.15 -1.01
C PHE A 91 -8.12 13.03 -1.98
N THR A 92 -8.09 13.29 -3.29
CA THR A 92 -7.61 12.35 -4.31
C THR A 92 -6.11 12.10 -4.17
N LEU A 93 -5.35 13.08 -3.66
CA LEU A 93 -3.90 13.00 -3.52
C LEU A 93 -3.41 11.95 -2.50
N THR A 94 -4.19 11.64 -1.45
CA THR A 94 -3.72 10.73 -0.38
C THR A 94 -3.53 9.31 -0.84
N ILE A 95 -4.46 8.83 -1.66
CA ILE A 95 -4.42 7.51 -2.28
C ILE A 95 -3.17 7.37 -3.16
N PHE A 96 -2.74 8.45 -3.83
CA PHE A 96 -1.64 8.41 -4.78
C PHE A 96 -0.25 8.71 -4.18
N PHE A 97 -0.12 9.04 -2.89
CA PHE A 97 1.18 9.48 -2.35
C PHE A 97 2.31 8.47 -2.52
N ARG A 98 2.01 7.17 -2.46
CA ARG A 98 2.99 6.12 -2.72
C ARG A 98 3.61 6.27 -4.12
N LEU A 99 2.84 6.69 -5.13
CA LEU A 99 3.32 6.90 -6.50
C LEU A 99 4.31 8.08 -6.62
N PHE A 100 4.29 9.01 -5.67
CA PHE A 100 5.17 10.18 -5.63
C PHE A 100 6.44 9.97 -4.79
N ILE A 101 6.56 8.86 -4.04
CA ILE A 101 7.79 8.53 -3.29
C ILE A 101 9.06 8.64 -4.15
N PRO A 102 9.10 8.15 -5.41
CA PRO A 102 10.30 8.24 -6.24
C PRO A 102 10.80 9.68 -6.43
N VAL A 103 9.89 10.65 -6.59
CA VAL A 103 10.23 12.07 -6.82
C VAL A 103 10.38 12.85 -5.51
N MET A 104 9.67 12.47 -4.45
CA MET A 104 9.76 13.11 -3.14
C MET A 104 11.08 12.79 -2.42
N PHE A 105 11.65 11.61 -2.69
CA PHE A 105 12.87 11.12 -2.05
C PHE A 105 13.91 10.66 -3.11
N PRO A 106 14.46 11.60 -3.91
CA PRO A 106 15.40 11.29 -4.97
C PRO A 106 16.74 10.72 -4.46
N GLU A 107 17.03 10.86 -3.17
CA GLU A 107 18.20 10.29 -2.52
C GLU A 107 18.18 8.76 -2.43
N TYR A 108 17.03 8.11 -2.64
CA TYR A 108 16.91 6.66 -2.62
C TYR A 108 16.70 6.09 -4.02
N ASP A 109 17.40 4.99 -4.33
CA ASP A 109 17.23 4.23 -5.56
C ASP A 109 16.24 3.07 -5.42
N LYS A 110 16.09 2.53 -4.20
CA LYS A 110 15.18 1.42 -3.87
C LYS A 110 14.58 1.61 -2.48
N ALA A 111 13.29 1.35 -2.31
CA ALA A 111 12.59 1.45 -1.03
C ALA A 111 11.43 0.47 -0.90
N ILE A 112 10.99 0.23 0.35
CA ILE A 112 9.76 -0.51 0.64
C ILE A 112 8.66 0.50 0.95
N TYR A 113 7.47 0.32 0.39
CA TYR A 113 6.24 0.96 0.85
C TYR A 113 5.33 -0.09 1.47
N LEU A 114 4.73 0.28 2.60
CA LEU A 114 3.78 -0.54 3.35
C LEU A 114 2.55 0.30 3.73
N ASP A 115 1.36 -0.27 3.58
CA ASP A 115 0.15 0.25 4.22
C ASP A 115 0.20 0.03 5.74
N SER A 116 -0.62 0.77 6.48
CA SER A 116 -0.55 0.81 7.95
C SER A 116 -1.26 -0.35 8.65
N ASP A 117 -2.07 -1.10 7.92
CA ASP A 117 -2.81 -2.28 8.32
C ASP A 117 -2.07 -3.59 7.99
N VAL A 118 -0.74 -3.56 8.10
CA VAL A 118 0.13 -4.73 7.94
C VAL A 118 0.71 -5.22 9.27
N VAL A 119 1.11 -6.49 9.28
CA VAL A 119 1.94 -7.10 10.33
C VAL A 119 3.09 -7.83 9.65
N VAL A 120 4.32 -7.59 10.10
CA VAL A 120 5.55 -8.11 9.51
C VAL A 120 6.21 -9.10 10.49
N PRO A 121 5.76 -10.37 10.54
CA PRO A 121 6.37 -11.39 11.38
C PRO A 121 7.72 -11.89 10.86
N GLY A 122 8.05 -11.67 9.58
CA GLY A 122 9.34 -12.01 8.98
C GLY A 122 10.38 -10.88 9.06
N ASP A 123 11.61 -11.16 8.62
CA ASP A 123 12.65 -10.13 8.49
C ASP A 123 12.45 -9.33 7.19
N ILE A 124 12.04 -8.06 7.35
CA ILE A 124 11.76 -7.15 6.23
C ILE A 124 12.97 -6.87 5.32
N SER A 125 14.21 -7.11 5.80
CA SER A 125 15.39 -6.97 4.95
C SER A 125 15.43 -7.98 3.81
N GLU A 126 14.81 -9.16 3.99
CA GLU A 126 14.70 -10.16 2.94
C GLU A 126 13.86 -9.65 1.76
N LEU A 127 12.76 -8.93 2.03
CA LEU A 127 11.98 -8.27 0.98
C LEU A 127 12.86 -7.26 0.25
N TYR A 128 13.57 -6.40 0.98
CA TYR A 128 14.44 -5.37 0.37
C TYR A 128 15.51 -5.96 -0.55
N ARG A 129 16.08 -7.12 -0.20
CA ARG A 129 17.11 -7.80 -0.99
C ARG A 129 16.61 -8.45 -2.27
N THR A 130 15.30 -8.47 -2.52
CA THR A 130 14.78 -8.97 -3.81
C THR A 130 15.38 -8.18 -4.96
N GLU A 131 15.90 -8.89 -5.96
CA GLU A 131 16.51 -8.31 -7.14
C GLU A 131 15.43 -7.80 -8.11
N LEU A 132 15.47 -6.50 -8.44
CA LEU A 132 14.51 -5.87 -9.35
C LEU A 132 15.01 -5.80 -10.81
N GLY A 133 16.33 -5.73 -11.01
CA GLY A 133 16.90 -5.45 -12.33
C GLY A 133 16.32 -4.17 -12.95
N ASP A 134 15.79 -4.27 -14.17
CA ASP A 134 15.13 -3.17 -14.88
C ASP A 134 13.62 -3.05 -14.61
N HIS A 135 13.05 -3.88 -13.73
CA HIS A 135 11.64 -3.80 -13.33
C HIS A 135 11.41 -2.57 -12.44
N LEU A 136 10.18 -2.05 -12.49
CA LEU A 136 9.79 -0.85 -11.76
C LEU A 136 9.50 -1.14 -10.30
N LEU A 137 8.98 -2.34 -9.99
CA LEU A 137 8.64 -2.76 -8.63
C LEU A 137 8.56 -4.28 -8.49
N ALA A 138 8.50 -4.75 -7.25
CA ALA A 138 8.05 -6.07 -6.89
C ALA A 138 6.85 -6.00 -5.94
N ALA A 139 5.87 -6.87 -6.14
CA ALA A 139 4.68 -7.02 -5.31
C ALA A 139 4.09 -8.42 -5.48
N ALA A 140 3.28 -8.89 -4.53
CA ALA A 140 2.56 -10.14 -4.66
C ALA A 140 1.24 -9.93 -5.42
N ALA A 141 0.70 -11.00 -6.02
CA ALA A 141 -0.62 -10.97 -6.62
C ALA A 141 -1.71 -10.83 -5.55
N ASP A 142 -2.75 -10.05 -5.84
CA ASP A 142 -3.88 -9.83 -4.93
C ASP A 142 -4.82 -11.05 -4.94
N HIS A 143 -4.56 -11.97 -4.01
CA HIS A 143 -5.38 -13.17 -3.87
C HIS A 143 -6.73 -12.92 -3.17
N SER A 144 -6.92 -11.79 -2.51
CA SER A 144 -8.15 -11.49 -1.76
C SER A 144 -9.37 -11.32 -2.67
N VAL A 145 -9.15 -10.91 -3.92
CA VAL A 145 -10.21 -10.69 -4.92
C VAL A 145 -10.26 -11.77 -6.01
N ALA A 146 -9.26 -12.66 -6.06
CA ALA A 146 -9.08 -13.62 -7.16
C ALA A 146 -10.20 -14.68 -7.28
N GLY A 147 -10.97 -14.90 -6.20
CA GLY A 147 -12.10 -15.83 -6.14
C GLY A 147 -13.48 -15.19 -6.39
N VAL A 148 -13.53 -13.87 -6.63
CA VAL A 148 -14.78 -13.10 -6.71
C VAL A 148 -15.05 -12.72 -8.17
N PRO A 149 -16.01 -13.35 -8.88
CA PRO A 149 -16.14 -13.19 -10.33
C PRO A 149 -16.29 -11.73 -10.83
N PRO A 150 -17.06 -10.84 -10.16
CA PRO A 150 -17.10 -9.43 -10.56
C PRO A 150 -15.74 -8.73 -10.51
N PHE A 151 -14.90 -9.01 -9.51
CA PHE A 151 -13.57 -8.42 -9.43
C PHE A 151 -12.61 -9.03 -10.46
N VAL A 152 -12.74 -10.33 -10.75
CA VAL A 152 -11.96 -10.96 -11.84
C VAL A 152 -12.30 -10.33 -13.20
N ASP A 153 -13.60 -10.13 -13.47
CA ASP A 153 -14.06 -9.46 -14.69
C ASP A 153 -13.56 -8.01 -14.77
N TYR A 154 -13.62 -7.29 -13.65
CA TYR A 154 -13.02 -5.95 -13.53
C TYR A 154 -11.52 -5.93 -13.86
N ILE A 155 -10.74 -6.85 -13.31
CA ILE A 155 -9.30 -6.93 -13.54
C ILE A 155 -8.99 -7.25 -15.01
N GLU A 156 -9.66 -8.25 -15.58
CA GLU A 156 -9.36 -8.73 -16.93
C GLU A 156 -9.97 -7.87 -18.04
N ASN A 157 -11.13 -7.25 -17.79
CA ASN A 157 -11.92 -6.50 -18.79
C ASN A 157 -11.99 -5.00 -18.53
N GLY A 158 -11.82 -4.53 -17.30
CA GLY A 158 -11.70 -3.11 -16.96
C GLY A 158 -10.25 -2.63 -16.96
N VAL A 159 -9.41 -3.22 -16.11
CA VAL A 159 -7.98 -2.89 -15.97
C VAL A 159 -7.17 -3.40 -17.17
N GLY A 160 -7.44 -4.63 -17.61
CA GLY A 160 -6.80 -5.22 -18.80
C GLY A 160 -5.48 -5.92 -18.51
N VAL A 161 -5.34 -6.51 -17.32
CA VAL A 161 -4.22 -7.38 -16.93
C VAL A 161 -4.74 -8.76 -16.55
N LYS A 162 -3.87 -9.77 -16.50
CA LYS A 162 -4.29 -11.12 -16.09
C LYS A 162 -4.56 -11.14 -14.59
N LYS A 163 -5.60 -11.87 -14.17
CA LYS A 163 -5.98 -11.94 -12.74
C LYS A 163 -4.90 -12.48 -11.82
N ASP A 164 -4.03 -13.36 -12.30
CA ASP A 164 -2.89 -13.93 -11.56
C ASP A 164 -1.66 -13.02 -11.56
N GLN A 165 -1.72 -11.91 -12.30
CA GLN A 165 -0.68 -10.89 -12.43
C GLN A 165 -1.11 -9.53 -11.86
N TYR A 166 -2.35 -9.44 -11.36
CA TYR A 166 -2.87 -8.23 -10.74
C TYR A 166 -2.36 -8.15 -9.29
N ILE A 167 -1.56 -7.13 -8.99
CA ILE A 167 -0.92 -6.94 -7.69
C ILE A 167 -1.77 -6.09 -6.75
N ASN A 168 -1.55 -6.28 -5.46
CA ASN A 168 -1.96 -5.31 -4.47
C ASN A 168 -0.92 -4.17 -4.36
N SER A 169 -1.37 -2.98 -3.95
CA SER A 169 -0.53 -1.77 -3.84
C SER A 169 -0.15 -1.37 -2.42
N GLY A 170 -0.56 -2.14 -1.42
CA GLY A 170 -0.24 -1.91 0.00
C GLY A 170 1.10 -2.49 0.44
N VAL A 171 1.71 -3.35 -0.37
CA VAL A 171 3.06 -3.91 -0.10
C VAL A 171 3.89 -3.87 -1.37
N LEU A 172 4.83 -2.92 -1.44
CA LEU A 172 5.61 -2.67 -2.64
C LEU A 172 7.10 -2.59 -2.32
N LEU A 173 7.93 -3.33 -3.06
CA LEU A 173 9.34 -3.02 -3.19
C LEU A 173 9.54 -2.19 -4.47
N MET A 174 9.96 -0.95 -4.32
CA MET A 174 9.94 0.05 -5.38
C MET A 174 11.36 0.31 -5.90
N ASN A 175 11.55 0.20 -7.23
CA ASN A 175 12.74 0.68 -7.91
C ASN A 175 12.59 2.18 -8.18
N LEU A 176 12.80 2.99 -7.16
CA LEU A 176 12.60 4.44 -7.21
C LEU A 176 13.42 5.09 -8.34
N LYS A 177 14.64 4.60 -8.60
CA LYS A 177 15.45 5.06 -9.72
C LYS A 177 14.77 4.80 -11.06
N LYS A 178 14.37 3.55 -11.35
CA LYS A 178 13.71 3.22 -12.62
C LYS A 178 12.35 3.91 -12.77
N MET A 179 11.60 4.06 -11.69
CA MET A 179 10.33 4.81 -11.68
C MET A 179 10.53 6.29 -12.05
N ARG A 180 11.58 6.94 -11.53
CA ARG A 180 11.97 8.30 -11.94
C ARG A 180 12.41 8.36 -13.41
N GLU A 181 13.25 7.42 -13.84
CA GLU A 181 13.72 7.34 -15.24
C GLU A 181 12.55 7.15 -16.23
N SER A 182 11.54 6.37 -15.85
CA SER A 182 10.31 6.17 -16.65
C SER A 182 9.27 7.28 -16.49
N ARG A 183 9.49 8.25 -15.58
CA ARG A 183 8.55 9.34 -15.26
C ARG A 183 7.16 8.81 -14.90
N LEU A 184 7.11 7.76 -14.07
CA LEU A 184 5.87 7.06 -13.73
C LEU A 184 4.80 8.02 -13.19
N GLU A 185 5.17 8.90 -12.27
CA GLU A 185 4.28 9.87 -11.64
C GLU A 185 3.65 10.82 -12.66
N HIS A 186 4.41 11.22 -13.68
CA HIS A 186 3.91 12.08 -14.75
C HIS A 186 2.88 11.33 -15.61
N ARG A 187 3.14 10.05 -15.93
CA ARG A 187 2.23 9.24 -16.73
C ARG A 187 0.92 8.98 -16.01
N VAL A 188 0.95 8.73 -14.70
CA VAL A 188 -0.26 8.62 -13.89
C VAL A 188 -1.09 9.89 -13.98
N LEU A 189 -0.48 11.06 -13.73
CA LEU A 189 -1.18 12.34 -13.75
C LEU A 189 -1.74 12.70 -15.14
N GLU A 190 -0.99 12.41 -16.20
CA GLU A 190 -1.43 12.62 -17.58
C GLU A 190 -2.68 11.79 -17.90
N LEU A 191 -2.69 10.51 -17.51
CA LEU A 191 -3.84 9.63 -17.75
C LEU A 191 -5.06 10.03 -16.91
N MET A 192 -4.85 10.43 -15.65
CA MET A 192 -5.92 10.93 -14.78
C MET A 192 -6.61 12.14 -15.40
N ASP A 193 -5.82 13.14 -15.85
CA ASP A 193 -6.34 14.38 -16.45
C ASP A 193 -6.95 14.16 -17.85
N THR A 194 -6.46 13.17 -18.58
CA THR A 194 -6.94 12.90 -19.95
C THR A 194 -8.22 12.07 -19.96
N TYR A 195 -8.25 10.98 -19.20
CA TYR A 195 -9.27 9.94 -19.34
C TYR A 195 -10.28 9.90 -18.20
N HIS A 196 -9.92 10.38 -17.01
CA HIS A 196 -10.78 10.32 -15.83
C HIS A 196 -11.36 8.91 -15.60
N PHE A 197 -10.50 7.88 -15.72
CA PHE A 197 -10.93 6.49 -15.59
C PHE A 197 -11.67 6.26 -14.27
N ASP A 198 -12.81 5.59 -14.35
CA ASP A 198 -13.47 5.07 -13.15
C ASP A 198 -12.68 3.86 -12.63
N CYS A 199 -12.33 3.87 -11.35
CA CYS A 199 -11.44 2.89 -10.73
C CYS A 199 -11.98 2.45 -9.37
N ILE A 200 -11.83 1.17 -9.04
CA ILE A 200 -12.08 0.66 -7.68
C ILE A 200 -10.91 0.99 -6.76
N ALA A 201 -9.68 0.75 -7.22
CA ALA A 201 -8.46 0.97 -6.44
C ALA A 201 -7.48 1.79 -7.31
N PRO A 202 -7.64 3.12 -7.38
CA PRO A 202 -7.00 3.94 -8.40
C PRO A 202 -5.48 3.77 -8.48
N ASP A 203 -4.77 3.93 -7.36
CA ASP A 203 -3.31 3.78 -7.29
C ASP A 203 -2.84 2.38 -7.70
N GLN A 204 -3.55 1.35 -7.26
CA GLN A 204 -3.31 -0.04 -7.63
C GLN A 204 -3.51 -0.28 -9.13
N ASP A 205 -4.60 0.24 -9.70
CA ASP A 205 -4.95 0.04 -11.10
C ASP A 205 -3.95 0.74 -12.02
N TYR A 206 -3.56 1.97 -11.69
CA TYR A 206 -2.50 2.69 -12.42
C TYR A 206 -1.16 1.95 -12.38
N LEU A 207 -0.77 1.41 -11.22
CA LEU A 207 0.46 0.61 -11.11
C LEU A 207 0.39 -0.65 -11.97
N ASN A 208 -0.71 -1.40 -11.87
CA ASN A 208 -0.90 -2.63 -12.64
C ASN A 208 -0.86 -2.38 -14.15
N VAL A 209 -1.50 -1.32 -14.63
CA VAL A 209 -1.57 -1.01 -16.06
C VAL A 209 -0.24 -0.48 -16.59
N LEU A 210 0.34 0.52 -15.92
CA LEU A 210 1.56 1.18 -16.39
C LEU A 210 2.78 0.28 -16.24
N CYS A 211 2.86 -0.50 -15.16
CA CYS A 211 4.02 -1.35 -14.86
C CYS A 211 3.87 -2.78 -15.38
N ASN A 212 2.78 -3.14 -16.08
CA ASN A 212 2.60 -4.49 -16.60
C ASN A 212 3.83 -4.93 -17.41
N ASP A 213 4.26 -6.18 -17.24
CA ASP A 213 5.51 -6.75 -17.79
C ASP A 213 6.81 -6.18 -17.21
N ARG A 214 6.73 -5.23 -16.27
CA ARG A 214 7.85 -4.66 -15.50
C ARG A 214 7.63 -4.77 -13.98
N ILE A 215 6.94 -5.82 -13.54
CA ILE A 215 6.73 -6.20 -12.15
C ILE A 215 7.45 -7.52 -11.86
N VAL A 216 8.21 -7.57 -10.77
CA VAL A 216 8.68 -8.84 -10.19
C VAL A 216 7.59 -9.37 -9.24
N TYR A 217 7.05 -10.54 -9.54
CA TYR A 217 6.01 -11.15 -8.71
C TYR A 217 6.61 -11.82 -7.47
N LEU A 218 6.26 -11.31 -6.30
CA LEU A 218 6.72 -11.85 -5.01
C LEU A 218 5.93 -13.12 -4.64
N PRO A 219 6.55 -14.05 -3.89
CA PRO A 219 5.83 -15.13 -3.25
C PRO A 219 4.65 -14.62 -2.39
N PRO A 220 3.50 -15.33 -2.35
CA PRO A 220 2.30 -14.87 -1.64
C PRO A 220 2.49 -14.60 -0.14
N PHE A 221 3.48 -15.23 0.51
CA PHE A 221 3.76 -14.98 1.94
C PHE A 221 4.30 -13.58 2.24
N TRP A 222 4.66 -12.79 1.21
CA TRP A 222 5.02 -11.38 1.34
C TRP A 222 3.81 -10.44 1.32
N ASP A 223 2.61 -10.95 1.07
CA ASP A 223 1.36 -10.18 1.14
C ASP A 223 0.20 -11.13 1.46
N ALA A 224 0.29 -11.79 2.62
CA ALA A 224 -0.72 -12.73 3.04
C ALA A 224 -1.97 -11.99 3.52
N MET A 225 -3.09 -12.16 2.80
CA MET A 225 -4.34 -11.46 3.08
C MET A 225 -5.40 -12.40 3.66
N PRO A 226 -6.29 -11.92 4.54
CA PRO A 226 -7.51 -12.64 4.87
C PRO A 226 -8.38 -12.84 3.62
N ALA A 227 -8.77 -14.07 3.35
CA ALA A 227 -9.67 -14.39 2.26
C ALA A 227 -10.56 -15.58 2.68
N GLU A 228 -11.85 -15.33 2.90
CA GLU A 228 -12.77 -16.31 3.48
C GLU A 228 -12.85 -17.64 2.71
N ALA A 229 -12.65 -17.59 1.38
CA ALA A 229 -12.71 -18.75 0.51
C ALA A 229 -11.35 -19.44 0.25
N ALA A 230 -10.26 -18.99 0.89
CA ALA A 230 -8.92 -19.51 0.67
C ALA A 230 -8.28 -20.02 1.97
N GLU A 231 -7.46 -21.06 1.86
CA GLU A 231 -6.67 -21.53 2.99
C GLU A 231 -5.61 -20.50 3.38
N PRO A 232 -5.33 -20.34 4.70
CA PRO A 232 -4.27 -19.45 5.15
C PRO A 232 -2.91 -19.91 4.64
N ILE A 233 -2.10 -18.94 4.23
CA ILE A 233 -0.69 -19.16 3.90
C ILE A 233 0.05 -19.52 5.18
N GLU A 234 0.71 -20.67 5.18
CA GLU A 234 1.55 -21.08 6.30
C GLU A 234 2.79 -20.19 6.41
N ASN A 235 3.14 -19.79 7.65
CA ASN A 235 4.31 -18.98 7.96
C ASN A 235 4.44 -17.70 7.09
N PRO A 236 3.42 -16.82 7.07
CA PRO A 236 3.50 -15.59 6.31
C PRO A 236 4.66 -14.74 6.85
N LYS A 237 5.37 -14.03 5.96
CA LYS A 237 6.42 -13.06 6.35
C LYS A 237 5.88 -11.65 6.48
N LEU A 238 4.77 -11.37 5.81
CA LEU A 238 4.02 -10.14 5.90
C LEU A 238 2.55 -10.47 5.67
N ILE A 239 1.72 -9.97 6.58
CA ILE A 239 0.27 -10.09 6.56
C ILE A 239 -0.33 -8.71 6.32
N HIS A 240 -1.27 -8.59 5.40
CA HIS A 240 -1.96 -7.36 5.08
C HIS A 240 -3.46 -7.54 5.33
N TYR A 241 -4.01 -6.82 6.31
CA TYR A 241 -5.44 -6.85 6.65
C TYR A 241 -6.22 -5.90 5.73
N ASN A 242 -6.15 -6.18 4.43
CA ASN A 242 -6.76 -5.37 3.38
C ASN A 242 -8.29 -5.47 3.38
N LEU A 243 -8.94 -4.52 2.71
CA LEU A 243 -10.42 -4.42 2.64
C LEU A 243 -11.05 -4.36 4.05
N PHE A 244 -12.07 -5.18 4.30
CA PHE A 244 -12.93 -5.08 5.49
C PHE A 244 -12.53 -6.05 6.61
N ALA A 245 -11.82 -7.14 6.29
CA ALA A 245 -11.52 -8.22 7.23
C ALA A 245 -10.37 -7.85 8.19
N LYS A 246 -10.65 -6.95 9.13
CA LYS A 246 -9.67 -6.38 10.07
C LYS A 246 -9.86 -6.96 11.48
N PRO A 247 -8.82 -7.46 12.16
CA PRO A 247 -8.93 -8.07 13.50
C PRO A 247 -9.50 -7.13 14.58
N TRP A 248 -9.30 -5.82 14.41
CA TRP A 248 -9.87 -4.78 15.28
C TRP A 248 -11.30 -4.39 14.92
N CYS A 249 -11.91 -5.00 13.91
CA CYS A 249 -13.31 -4.79 13.51
C CYS A 249 -14.14 -6.08 13.68
N TYR A 250 -13.56 -7.22 13.32
CA TYR A 250 -14.21 -8.53 13.29
C TYR A 250 -13.48 -9.55 14.17
N ASP A 251 -14.18 -10.61 14.57
CA ASP A 251 -13.61 -11.77 15.25
C ASP A 251 -13.32 -12.89 14.24
N HIS A 252 -12.40 -13.79 14.58
CA HIS A 252 -12.06 -14.96 13.76
C HIS A 252 -11.50 -14.59 12.39
N VAL A 253 -10.87 -13.42 12.31
CA VAL A 253 -10.19 -12.96 11.09
C VAL A 253 -8.94 -13.82 10.88
N GLN A 254 -8.72 -14.26 9.65
CA GLN A 254 -7.51 -15.00 9.30
C GLN A 254 -6.26 -14.23 9.75
N TYR A 255 -5.32 -14.95 10.36
CA TYR A 255 -4.09 -14.38 10.94
C TYR A 255 -4.27 -13.43 12.13
N GLU A 256 -5.45 -13.29 12.75
CA GLU A 256 -5.67 -12.35 13.87
C GLU A 256 -4.71 -12.54 15.05
N SER A 257 -4.22 -13.76 15.27
CA SER A 257 -3.26 -14.08 16.33
C SER A 257 -1.94 -13.33 16.16
N TYR A 258 -1.49 -13.08 14.94
CA TYR A 258 -0.32 -12.26 14.66
C TYR A 258 -0.59 -10.79 15.01
N PHE A 259 -1.72 -10.22 14.58
CA PHE A 259 -2.10 -8.86 14.93
C PHE A 259 -2.11 -8.64 16.45
N TRP A 260 -2.84 -9.48 17.19
CA TRP A 260 -2.95 -9.35 18.64
C TRP A 260 -1.63 -9.64 19.38
N LYS A 261 -0.73 -10.45 18.80
CA LYS A 261 0.62 -10.63 19.34
C LYS A 261 1.37 -9.29 19.36
N TYR A 262 1.42 -8.56 18.25
CA TYR A 262 2.18 -7.31 18.16
C TYR A 262 1.42 -6.09 18.72
N ALA A 263 0.08 -6.09 18.72
CA ALA A 263 -0.73 -5.03 19.32
C ALA A 263 -0.43 -4.83 20.81
N ARG A 264 -0.08 -5.90 21.54
CA ARG A 264 0.35 -5.83 22.95
C ARG A 264 1.64 -5.03 23.16
N HIS A 265 2.46 -4.88 22.13
CA HIS A 265 3.73 -4.14 22.15
C HIS A 265 3.64 -2.77 21.48
N SER A 266 2.46 -2.39 20.98
CA SER A 266 2.32 -1.20 20.15
C SER A 266 2.19 0.09 20.96
N GLY A 267 1.84 -0.01 22.24
CA GLY A 267 1.52 1.15 23.09
C GLY A 267 0.15 1.76 22.79
N TYR A 268 -0.66 1.14 21.92
CA TYR A 268 -2.01 1.58 21.53
C TYR A 268 -3.10 0.55 21.81
N MET A 269 -2.83 -0.45 22.66
CA MET A 269 -3.78 -1.54 22.93
C MET A 269 -5.16 -1.03 23.38
N LYS A 270 -5.20 0.03 24.19
CA LYS A 270 -6.46 0.61 24.66
C LYS A 270 -7.29 1.19 23.51
N GLU A 271 -6.65 1.95 22.62
CA GLU A 271 -7.29 2.56 21.46
C GLU A 271 -7.77 1.51 20.45
N ILE A 272 -6.96 0.48 20.22
CA ILE A 272 -7.31 -0.65 19.34
C ILE A 272 -8.52 -1.42 19.90
N MET A 273 -8.53 -1.72 21.21
CA MET A 273 -9.68 -2.38 21.84
C MET A 273 -10.93 -1.51 21.82
N ASN A 274 -10.81 -0.21 22.07
CA ASN A 274 -11.94 0.71 21.97
C ASN A 274 -12.50 0.78 20.54
N CYS A 275 -11.64 0.76 19.52
CA CYS A 275 -12.09 0.66 18.12
C CYS A 275 -12.92 -0.61 17.89
N LYS A 276 -12.44 -1.76 18.39
CA LYS A 276 -13.15 -3.04 18.29
C LYS A 276 -14.48 -3.08 19.04
N GLU A 277 -14.51 -2.54 20.26
CA GLU A 277 -15.74 -2.49 21.08
C GLU A 277 -16.80 -1.59 20.45
N LEU A 278 -16.39 -0.52 19.77
CA LEU A 278 -17.28 0.39 19.07
C LEU A 278 -17.70 -0.12 17.67
N TYR A 279 -17.08 -1.18 17.15
CA TYR A 279 -17.37 -1.73 15.83
C TYR A 279 -18.63 -2.61 15.84
N GLY A 280 -19.78 -1.97 15.75
CA GLY A 280 -21.10 -2.59 15.88
C GLY A 280 -21.74 -2.95 14.55
N GLU A 281 -23.04 -3.25 14.61
CA GLU A 281 -23.82 -3.66 13.44
C GLU A 281 -23.93 -2.56 12.38
N LYS A 282 -23.90 -1.29 12.80
CA LYS A 282 -23.96 -0.14 11.87
C LYS A 282 -22.72 -0.08 10.99
N GLU A 283 -21.54 -0.21 11.59
CA GLU A 283 -20.26 -0.20 10.87
C GLU A 283 -20.18 -1.43 9.94
N ARG A 284 -20.56 -2.61 10.44
CA ARG A 284 -20.62 -3.85 9.65
C ARG A 284 -21.61 -3.77 8.48
N GLN A 285 -22.74 -3.08 8.66
CA GLN A 285 -23.69 -2.83 7.58
C GLN A 285 -23.10 -1.88 6.53
N SER A 286 -22.40 -0.83 6.96
CA SER A 286 -21.67 0.08 6.05
C SER A 286 -20.61 -0.66 5.24
N ASP A 287 -19.89 -1.62 5.82
CA ASP A 287 -18.92 -2.44 5.10
C ASP A 287 -19.58 -3.32 4.02
N ARG A 288 -20.73 -3.93 4.34
CA ARG A 288 -21.51 -4.73 3.37
C ARG A 288 -21.99 -3.87 2.21
N GLU A 289 -22.55 -2.69 2.49
CA GLU A 289 -22.98 -1.73 1.48
C GLU A 289 -21.82 -1.25 0.60
N CYS A 290 -20.66 -1.01 1.21
CA CYS A 290 -19.45 -0.64 0.48
C CYS A 290 -18.98 -1.77 -0.44
N LEU A 291 -18.96 -3.01 0.04
CA LEU A 291 -18.62 -4.18 -0.78
C LEU A 291 -19.61 -4.37 -1.94
N GLU A 292 -20.91 -4.25 -1.70
CA GLU A 292 -21.94 -4.32 -2.74
C GLU A 292 -21.71 -3.25 -3.81
N LEU A 293 -21.46 -2.00 -3.42
CA LEU A 293 -21.15 -0.92 -4.33
C LEU A 293 -19.86 -1.18 -5.13
N MET A 294 -18.81 -1.72 -4.50
CA MET A 294 -17.57 -2.09 -5.19
C MET A 294 -17.84 -3.17 -6.26
N LEU A 295 -18.67 -4.17 -5.95
CA LEU A 295 -19.04 -5.24 -6.89
C LEU A 295 -19.87 -4.72 -8.06
N GLU A 296 -20.78 -3.78 -7.81
CA GLU A 296 -21.55 -3.11 -8.87
C GLU A 296 -20.66 -2.26 -9.77
N ARG A 297 -19.76 -1.46 -9.19
CA ARG A 297 -18.77 -0.67 -9.94
C ARG A 297 -17.84 -1.56 -10.75
N ALA A 298 -17.39 -2.69 -10.22
CA ALA A 298 -16.57 -3.67 -10.95
C ALA A 298 -17.21 -4.09 -12.27
N LYS A 299 -18.49 -4.49 -12.22
CA LYS A 299 -19.26 -4.88 -13.41
C LYS A 299 -19.43 -3.71 -14.38
N ALA A 300 -19.75 -2.53 -13.86
CA ALA A 300 -19.95 -1.34 -14.68
C ALA A 300 -18.66 -0.93 -15.43
N ILE A 301 -17.51 -0.94 -14.75
CA ILE A 301 -16.22 -0.57 -15.35
C ILE A 301 -15.75 -1.61 -16.37
N ALA A 302 -15.95 -2.90 -16.08
CA ALA A 302 -15.63 -3.98 -17.02
C ALA A 302 -16.42 -3.88 -18.32
N ALA A 303 -17.68 -3.43 -18.25
CA ALA A 303 -18.56 -3.23 -19.39
C ALA A 303 -18.43 -1.85 -20.07
N ALA A 304 -17.69 -0.91 -19.48
CA ALA A 304 -17.58 0.45 -19.99
C ALA A 304 -16.80 0.52 -21.32
N GLU A 305 -17.25 1.37 -22.24
CA GLU A 305 -16.53 1.61 -23.50
C GLU A 305 -15.15 2.26 -23.28
N LEU A 306 -15.05 3.10 -22.24
CA LEU A 306 -13.81 3.75 -21.83
C LEU A 306 -13.34 3.18 -20.50
N ASN A 307 -12.29 2.35 -20.56
CA ASN A 307 -11.55 1.85 -19.41
C ASN A 307 -10.08 1.66 -19.80
N PHE A 308 -9.23 1.24 -18.86
CA PHE A 308 -7.81 1.02 -19.14
C PHE A 308 -7.61 0.01 -20.28
N LYS A 309 -8.29 -1.13 -20.25
CA LYS A 309 -8.17 -2.15 -21.29
C LYS A 309 -8.46 -1.57 -22.68
N SER A 310 -9.54 -0.82 -22.85
CA SER A 310 -9.95 -0.28 -24.15
C SER A 310 -9.00 0.80 -24.68
N VAL A 311 -8.35 1.56 -23.81
CA VAL A 311 -7.37 2.60 -24.19
C VAL A 311 -6.02 1.97 -24.56
N PHE A 312 -5.52 1.04 -23.75
CA PHE A 312 -4.20 0.44 -23.98
C PHE A 312 -4.23 -0.59 -25.11
N ASN A 313 -5.30 -1.39 -25.25
CA ASN A 313 -5.40 -2.36 -26.35
C ASN A 313 -5.64 -1.70 -27.71
N SER A 314 -6.23 -0.50 -27.75
CA SER A 314 -6.37 0.26 -29.00
C SER A 314 -5.05 0.93 -29.43
N GLY A 315 -3.99 0.86 -28.62
CA GLY A 315 -2.72 1.54 -28.87
C GLY A 315 -2.79 3.07 -28.73
N ARG A 316 -3.84 3.61 -28.08
CA ARG A 316 -3.94 5.05 -27.79
C ARG A 316 -2.89 5.48 -26.78
N GLU A 317 -2.60 4.58 -25.84
CA GLU A 317 -1.57 4.76 -24.82
C GLU A 317 -0.58 3.60 -24.80
N LYS A 318 0.59 3.84 -24.23
CA LYS A 318 1.63 2.83 -24.02
C LYS A 318 1.93 2.65 -22.55
N ARG A 319 2.21 1.40 -22.19
CA ARG A 319 2.77 0.98 -20.89
C ARG A 319 4.23 1.41 -20.78
N LEU A 320 4.77 1.42 -19.57
CA LEU A 320 6.14 1.87 -19.27
C LEU A 320 7.21 0.82 -19.52
#